data_AF-A0A9D6G763-F1
#
_entry.id   AF-A0A9D6G763-F1
#
_cell.length_a   1.000
_cell.length_b   1.000
_cell.length_c   1.000
_cell.angle_alpha   90.00
_cell.angle_beta   90.00
_cell.angle_gamma   90.00
#
_symmetry.space_group_name_H-M   'P 1'
#
loop_
_entity.id
_entity.type
_entity.pdbx_description
1 polymer ?
#
loop_
_entity_poly.entity_id
_entity_poly.type
_entity_poly.pdbx_seq_one_letter_code
_entity_poly.pdbx_strand_id
1 'polypeptide(L)'
;MTRSFRPSRRRRSPGPVDVDAVIREAQEQARVRARDYRARSLELHGWICGRCAREFDEKNLYLLTVHHKDGNHENNPSDGSNWENLCADCHEAEHTRGRLGDYLRGSPGESRRR
;
A
#
# COMPACT_ATOMS: atom_id res chain seq x y z
N MET A 1 -4.28 66.07 -9.90
CA MET A 1 -4.87 64.91 -9.20
C MET A 1 -3.87 63.77 -9.21
N THR A 2 -2.96 63.71 -8.23
CA THR A 2 -1.94 62.65 -8.14
C THR A 2 -2.53 61.44 -7.43
N ARG A 3 -2.66 60.32 -8.16
CA ARG A 3 -3.10 59.03 -7.61
C ARG A 3 -1.96 58.45 -6.76
N SER A 4 -2.18 58.35 -5.45
CA SER A 4 -1.24 57.72 -4.53
C SER A 4 -1.19 56.21 -4.80
N PHE A 5 -0.03 55.73 -5.24
CA PHE A 5 0.26 54.31 -5.39
C PHE A 5 0.36 53.68 -4.00
N ARG A 6 -0.57 52.79 -3.64
CA ARG A 6 -0.56 52.07 -2.36
C ARG A 6 0.05 50.69 -2.61
N PRO A 7 1.25 50.37 -2.09
CA PRO A 7 1.86 49.08 -2.35
C PRO A 7 1.01 47.97 -1.70
N SER A 8 0.68 46.97 -2.51
CA SER A 8 -0.03 45.76 -2.06
C SER A 8 0.82 45.04 -1.00
N ARG A 9 0.24 44.78 0.18
CA ARG A 9 0.89 43.98 1.23
C ARG A 9 1.18 42.60 0.65
N ARG A 10 2.47 42.22 0.59
CA ARG A 10 2.89 40.84 0.31
C ARG A 10 2.16 39.91 1.28
N ARG A 11 1.34 38.99 0.74
CA ARG A 11 0.82 37.87 1.53
C ARG A 11 2.04 37.10 2.06
N ARG A 12 2.11 36.92 3.38
CA ARG A 12 3.15 36.07 3.99
C ARG A 12 2.99 34.67 3.44
N SER A 13 4.09 34.08 2.97
CA SER A 13 4.15 32.66 2.65
C SER A 13 3.77 31.86 3.89
N PRO A 14 3.05 30.74 3.76
CA PRO A 14 2.81 29.85 4.90
C PRO A 14 4.16 29.47 5.51
N GLY A 15 4.22 29.43 6.85
CA GLY A 15 5.42 29.09 7.60
C GLY A 15 5.91 27.68 7.27
N PRO A 16 7.13 27.31 7.73
CA PRO A 16 7.68 25.99 7.47
C PRO A 16 6.71 24.91 7.99
N VAL A 17 6.28 24.03 7.08
CA VAL A 17 5.51 22.83 7.40
C VAL A 17 6.41 21.85 8.14
N ASP A 18 5.93 21.31 9.26
CA ASP A 18 6.60 20.24 9.98
C ASP A 18 6.43 18.92 9.19
N VAL A 19 7.46 18.59 8.43
CA VAL A 19 7.48 17.42 7.55
C VAL A 19 7.38 16.12 8.35
N ASP A 20 7.97 16.06 9.55
CA ASP A 20 7.95 14.86 10.39
C ASP A 20 6.55 14.59 10.95
N ALA A 21 5.84 15.64 11.34
CA ALA A 21 4.43 15.52 11.73
C ALA A 21 3.55 14.98 10.60
N VAL A 22 3.75 15.46 9.37
CA VAL A 22 3.00 15.00 8.18
C VAL A 22 3.31 13.52 7.86
N ILE A 23 4.58 13.11 7.93
CA ILE A 23 4.97 11.71 7.68
C ILE A 23 4.33 10.79 8.72
N ARG A 24 4.36 11.17 10.01
CA ARG A 24 3.77 10.37 11.09
C ARG A 24 2.26 10.18 10.91
N GLU A 25 1.54 11.24 10.55
CA GLU A 25 0.10 11.17 10.30
C GLU A 25 -0.22 10.24 9.13
N ALA A 26 0.54 10.33 8.02
CA ALA A 26 0.35 9.46 6.87
C ALA A 26 0.57 7.98 7.20
N GLN A 27 1.59 7.67 8.02
CA GLN A 27 1.86 6.30 8.48
C GLN A 27 0.75 5.76 9.37
N GLU A 28 0.20 6.59 10.26
CA GLU A 28 -0.89 6.20 11.15
C GLU A 28 -2.17 5.91 10.38
N GLN A 29 -2.54 6.77 9.44
CA GLN A 29 -3.68 6.53 8.55
C GLN A 29 -3.53 5.23 7.74
N ALA A 30 -2.33 4.95 7.21
CA ALA A 30 -2.06 3.71 6.49
C ALA A 30 -2.22 2.47 7.38
N ARG A 31 -1.77 2.54 8.65
CA ARG A 31 -1.92 1.46 9.63
C ARG A 31 -3.37 1.19 10.00
N VAL A 32 -4.18 2.25 10.16
CA VAL A 32 -5.62 2.11 10.45
C VAL A 32 -6.30 1.38 9.29
N ARG A 33 -6.10 1.84 8.05
CA ARG A 33 -6.65 1.18 6.86
C ARG A 33 -6.19 -0.27 6.74
N ALA A 34 -4.92 -0.55 7.04
CA ALA A 34 -4.36 -1.89 7.04
C ALA A 34 -5.00 -2.81 8.08
N ARG A 35 -5.32 -2.30 9.27
CA ARG A 35 -6.03 -3.08 10.29
C ARG A 35 -7.44 -3.44 9.83
N ASP A 36 -8.14 -2.51 9.18
CA ASP A 36 -9.53 -2.71 8.77
C ASP A 36 -9.68 -3.83 7.72
N TYR A 37 -8.91 -3.79 6.63
CA TYR A 37 -8.99 -4.85 5.61
C TYR A 37 -8.35 -6.16 6.09
N ARG A 38 -7.30 -6.09 6.93
CA ARG A 38 -6.66 -7.30 7.46
C ARG A 38 -7.61 -8.08 8.34
N ALA A 39 -8.28 -7.41 9.29
CA ALA A 39 -9.25 -8.06 10.16
C ALA A 39 -10.34 -8.74 9.32
N ARG A 40 -10.87 -8.04 8.32
CA ARG A 40 -11.87 -8.57 7.40
C ARG A 40 -11.40 -9.77 6.58
N SER A 41 -10.17 -9.71 6.06
CA SER A 41 -9.58 -10.83 5.29
C SER A 41 -9.41 -12.08 6.17
N LEU A 42 -9.03 -11.90 7.44
CA LEU A 42 -8.90 -13.02 8.38
C LEU A 42 -10.25 -13.61 8.77
N GLU A 43 -11.30 -12.79 8.85
CA GLU A 43 -12.67 -13.25 9.10
C GLU A 43 -13.25 -14.02 7.90
N LEU A 44 -13.06 -13.53 6.67
CA LEU A 44 -13.60 -14.14 5.45
C LEU A 44 -12.83 -15.39 5.01
N HIS A 45 -11.50 -15.33 5.02
CA HIS A 45 -10.63 -16.38 4.45
C HIS A 45 -10.00 -17.28 5.51
N GLY A 46 -10.22 -17.00 6.80
CA GLY A 46 -9.71 -17.78 7.92
C GLY A 46 -8.21 -17.65 8.13
N TRP A 47 -7.71 -18.38 9.13
CA TRP A 47 -6.30 -18.38 9.53
C TRP A 47 -5.51 -19.48 8.83
N ILE A 48 -5.63 -19.53 7.50
CA ILE A 48 -4.96 -20.51 6.65
C ILE A 48 -4.29 -19.82 5.47
N CYS A 49 -3.13 -20.31 5.07
CA CYS A 49 -2.47 -19.86 3.85
C CYS A 49 -3.17 -20.45 2.62
N GLY A 50 -3.69 -19.59 1.73
CA GLY A 50 -4.36 -20.00 0.49
C GLY A 50 -3.45 -20.76 -0.50
N ARG A 51 -2.12 -20.65 -0.33
CA ARG A 51 -1.14 -21.29 -1.22
C ARG A 51 -0.60 -22.63 -0.73
N CYS A 52 -0.20 -22.73 0.53
CA CYS A 52 0.43 -23.92 1.08
C CYS A 52 -0.44 -24.66 2.11
N ALA A 53 -1.66 -24.18 2.36
CA ALA A 53 -2.61 -24.73 3.32
C ALA A 53 -2.09 -24.83 4.77
N ARG A 54 -1.01 -24.11 5.11
CA ARG A 54 -0.54 -24.00 6.50
C ARG A 54 -1.58 -23.24 7.33
N GLU A 55 -2.01 -23.83 8.43
CA GLU A 55 -2.89 -23.21 9.42
C GLU A 55 -2.10 -22.41 10.45
N PHE A 56 -2.74 -21.38 10.99
CA PHE A 56 -2.19 -20.45 11.96
C PHE A 56 -3.10 -20.36 13.19
N ASP A 57 -2.49 -20.03 14.32
CA ASP A 57 -3.13 -19.76 15.60
C ASP A 57 -2.84 -18.30 16.03
N GLU A 58 -3.41 -17.87 17.15
CA GLU A 58 -3.22 -16.52 17.68
C GLU A 58 -1.75 -16.15 17.89
N LYS A 59 -0.89 -17.12 18.23
CA LYS A 59 0.52 -16.88 18.55
C LYS A 59 1.33 -16.62 17.30
N ASN A 60 0.97 -17.22 16.16
CA ASN A 60 1.72 -17.11 14.91
C ASN A 60 0.97 -16.36 13.80
N LEU A 61 -0.24 -15.85 14.06
CA LEU A 61 -1.07 -15.12 13.09
C LEU A 61 -0.38 -13.91 12.45
N TYR A 62 0.62 -13.32 13.13
CA TYR A 62 1.44 -12.23 12.59
C TYR A 62 2.25 -12.64 11.35
N LEU A 63 2.46 -13.94 11.12
CA LEU A 63 3.14 -14.50 9.93
C LEU A 63 2.19 -14.68 8.73
N LEU A 64 0.88 -14.56 8.93
CA LEU A 64 -0.11 -14.61 7.86
C LEU A 64 -0.39 -13.18 7.39
N THR A 65 -0.16 -12.89 6.11
CA THR A 65 -0.30 -11.56 5.51
C THR A 65 -1.39 -11.54 4.46
N VAL A 66 -2.01 -10.38 4.25
CA VAL A 66 -3.00 -10.20 3.17
C VAL A 66 -2.24 -9.82 1.90
N HIS A 67 -2.50 -10.57 0.83
CA HIS A 67 -1.99 -10.32 -0.51
C HIS A 67 -3.11 -9.77 -1.40
N HIS A 68 -2.86 -8.67 -2.11
CA HIS A 68 -3.77 -8.11 -3.11
C HIS A 68 -3.49 -8.74 -4.47
N LYS A 69 -4.46 -9.49 -5.00
CA LYS A 69 -4.32 -10.26 -6.25
C LYS A 69 -4.07 -9.37 -7.47
N ASP A 70 -4.67 -8.19 -7.50
CA ASP A 70 -4.49 -7.21 -8.57
C ASP A 70 -3.29 -6.26 -8.35
N GLY A 71 -2.60 -6.36 -7.21
CA GLY A 71 -1.51 -5.48 -6.81
C GLY A 71 -1.93 -4.06 -6.38
N ASN A 72 -3.23 -3.74 -6.39
CA ASN A 72 -3.75 -2.44 -5.98
C ASN A 72 -4.20 -2.47 -4.51
N HIS A 73 -3.38 -1.87 -3.63
CA HIS A 73 -3.68 -1.78 -2.19
C HIS A 73 -4.90 -0.92 -1.84
N GLU A 74 -5.43 -0.14 -2.78
CA GLU A 74 -6.65 0.66 -2.59
C GLU A 74 -7.93 -0.11 -2.97
N ASN A 75 -7.82 -1.19 -3.76
CA ASN A 75 -8.96 -2.02 -4.14
C ASN A 75 -9.30 -3.02 -3.02
N ASN A 76 -10.17 -2.58 -2.12
CA ASN A 76 -10.51 -3.25 -0.87
C ASN A 76 -12.00 -3.65 -0.82
N PRO A 77 -12.45 -4.60 -1.66
CA PRO A 77 -13.86 -4.94 -1.79
C PRO A 77 -14.39 -5.63 -0.52
N SER A 78 -15.68 -5.42 -0.25
CA SER A 78 -16.32 -5.90 0.98
C SER A 78 -16.48 -7.43 1.05
N ASP A 79 -16.47 -8.09 -0.08
CA ASP A 79 -16.51 -9.56 -0.17
C ASP A 79 -15.11 -10.20 -0.06
N GLY A 80 -14.05 -9.39 0.05
CA GLY A 80 -12.67 -9.87 0.12
C GLY A 80 -12.16 -10.54 -1.17
N SER A 81 -12.87 -10.36 -2.30
CA SER A 81 -12.55 -11.03 -3.58
C SER A 81 -11.14 -10.74 -4.11
N ASN A 82 -10.63 -9.53 -3.87
CA ASN A 82 -9.28 -9.10 -4.27
C ASN A 82 -8.16 -9.57 -3.32
N TRP A 83 -8.49 -10.25 -2.22
CA TRP A 83 -7.50 -10.63 -1.21
C TRP A 83 -7.26 -12.14 -1.17
N GLU A 84 -6.07 -12.51 -0.72
CA GLU A 84 -5.72 -13.86 -0.31
C GLU A 84 -4.80 -13.81 0.93
N ASN A 85 -5.05 -14.67 1.92
CA ASN A 85 -4.17 -14.79 3.08
C ASN A 85 -2.99 -15.71 2.73
N LEU A 86 -1.77 -15.19 2.78
CA LEU A 86 -0.54 -15.92 2.47
C LEU A 86 0.45 -15.88 3.63
N CYS A 87 1.11 -17.00 3.92
CA CYS A 87 2.23 -16.99 4.86
C CYS A 87 3.38 -16.16 4.30
N ALA A 88 4.25 -15.63 5.18
CA ALA A 88 5.39 -14.81 4.78
C ALA A 88 6.19 -15.41 3.61
N ASP A 89 6.49 -16.71 3.67
CA ASP A 89 7.22 -17.42 2.61
C ASP A 89 6.47 -17.41 1.26
N CYS A 90 5.17 -17.73 1.25
CA CYS A 90 4.36 -17.75 0.03
C CYS A 90 4.12 -16.33 -0.50
N HIS A 91 4.03 -15.35 0.37
CA HIS A 91 3.84 -13.97 -0.01
C HIS A 91 5.08 -13.42 -0.72
N GLU A 92 6.29 -13.66 -0.19
CA GLU A 92 7.54 -13.27 -0.85
C GLU A 92 7.74 -14.00 -2.18
N ALA A 93 7.37 -15.29 -2.24
CA ALA A 93 7.45 -16.07 -3.47
C ALA A 93 6.56 -15.48 -4.58
N GLU A 94 5.36 -15.01 -4.26
CA GLU A 94 4.46 -14.38 -5.23
C GLU A 94 5.04 -13.06 -5.76
N HIS A 95 5.56 -12.21 -4.87
CA HIS A 95 6.24 -10.96 -5.27
C HIS A 95 7.47 -11.22 -6.15
N THR A 96 8.27 -12.22 -5.80
CA THR A 96 9.46 -12.61 -6.59
C THR A 96 9.07 -13.18 -7.95
N ARG A 97 8.05 -14.05 -8.00
CA ARG A 97 7.54 -14.64 -9.24
C ARG A 97 6.98 -13.57 -10.18
N GLY A 98 6.23 -12.60 -9.65
CA GLY A 98 5.73 -11.45 -10.42
C GLY A 98 6.88 -10.69 -11.08
N ARG A 99 7.86 -10.27 -10.27
CA ARG A 99 9.06 -9.57 -10.75
C ARG A 99 9.82 -10.36 -11.82
N LEU A 100 10.08 -11.64 -11.60
CA LEU A 100 10.76 -12.50 -12.58
C LEU A 100 9.94 -12.64 -13.87
N GLY A 101 8.62 -12.81 -13.76
CA GLY A 101 7.72 -12.84 -14.91
C GLY A 101 7.82 -11.58 -15.76
N ASP A 102 7.94 -10.40 -15.15
CA ASP A 102 8.08 -9.12 -15.85
C ASP A 102 9.44 -8.99 -16.54
N TYR A 103 10.51 -9.47 -15.92
CA TYR A 103 11.82 -9.56 -16.55
C TYR A 103 11.81 -10.50 -17.77
N LEU A 104 11.21 -11.68 -17.64
CA LEU A 104 11.17 -12.70 -18.71
C LEU A 104 10.23 -12.31 -19.85
N ARG A 105 9.13 -11.62 -19.57
CA ARG A 105 8.20 -11.10 -20.59
C ARG A 105 8.76 -9.90 -21.36
N GLY A 106 9.90 -9.34 -20.93
CA GLY A 106 10.50 -8.16 -21.55
C GLY A 106 9.54 -6.99 -21.52
N SER A 107 9.34 -6.37 -20.35
CA SER A 107 8.54 -5.14 -20.26
C SER A 107 9.05 -4.13 -21.33
N PRO A 108 8.17 -3.58 -22.18
CA PRO A 108 8.55 -2.75 -23.32
C PRO A 108 8.99 -1.36 -22.83
N GLY A 109 10.18 -1.28 -22.24
CA GLY A 109 10.72 -0.06 -21.64
C GLY A 109 12.12 0.32 -22.13
N GLU A 110 12.80 -0.55 -22.90
CA GLU A 110 14.17 -0.30 -23.35
C GLU A 110 14.36 -0.53 -24.85
N SER A 111 13.43 0.03 -25.64
CA SER A 111 13.52 0.06 -27.10
C SER A 111 13.59 1.48 -27.64
N ARG A 112 14.49 2.34 -27.13
CA ARG A 112 14.93 3.54 -27.87
C ARG A 112 16.13 4.23 -27.24
N ARG A 113 17.30 4.00 -27.83
CA ARG A 113 18.41 4.97 -28.02
C ARG A 113 19.55 4.27 -28.77
N ARG A 114 19.41 4.19 -30.09
CA ARG A 114 20.52 4.11 -31.04
C ARG A 114 20.20 5.06 -32.18
#